data_AF-A0A0H5CHC0-F1
#
_entry.id   AF-A0A0H5CHC0-F1
#
_cell.length_a   1.000
_cell.length_b   1.000
_cell.length_c   1.000
_cell.angle_alpha   90.00
_cell.angle_beta   90.00
_cell.angle_gamma   90.00
#
_symmetry.space_group_name_H-M   'P 1'
#
loop_
_entity.id
_entity.type
_entity.pdbx_description
1 polymer ?
#
loop_
_entity_poly.entity_id
_entity_poly.type
_entity_poly.pdbx_seq_one_letter_code
_entity_poly.pdbx_strand_id
1 'polypeptide(L)'
;MALAKKIPPRVKRALAAGQDGVDDAIVITPAEVATAFESVVERICALVSEQLRSLIAEAEPDHGPVVVLLVGGFAASPYLRQRLIDHIGGEAVVLVPPDPQVAVLAGAVHFACRPETRARRSRRTYGIAMRMEFEEGVDLESKREHDALDGTDRCTDRFAVLVAKGDLVPNGSEVWVDGHPIHGDQKFINVKFFAARGTVPRYVDEPECEYLGRVKVDLSPVMHLHLQDRGIRVYMRFGETEVRSRVVLEATGQELEHSFDLLTS
;
A
#
# COMPACT_ATOMS: atom_id res chain seq x y z
N MET A 1 -33.59 -1.50 37.41
CA MET A 1 -34.11 -1.13 38.75
C MET A 1 -33.10 -1.20 39.92
N ALA A 2 -31.84 -1.60 39.73
CA ALA A 2 -30.87 -1.70 40.85
C ALA A 2 -30.09 -0.40 41.16
N LEU A 3 -29.95 0.52 40.20
CA LEU A 3 -29.19 1.79 40.40
C LEU A 3 -29.90 2.78 41.34
N ALA A 4 -31.23 2.87 41.29
CA ALA A 4 -32.01 3.81 42.12
C ALA A 4 -31.84 3.56 43.64
N LYS A 5 -31.46 2.35 44.06
CA LYS A 5 -31.24 1.99 45.47
C LYS A 5 -29.87 2.41 46.01
N LYS A 6 -28.92 2.81 45.15
CA LYS A 6 -27.54 3.16 45.55
C LYS A 6 -27.27 4.66 45.67
N ILE A 7 -28.19 5.51 45.20
CA ILE A 7 -28.03 6.97 45.26
C ILE A 7 -28.63 7.48 46.59
N PRO A 8 -27.85 8.14 47.46
CA PRO A 8 -28.37 8.65 48.73
C PRO A 8 -29.54 9.63 48.53
N PRO A 9 -30.56 9.64 49.41
CA PRO A 9 -31.75 10.51 49.27
C PRO A 9 -31.43 12.01 49.17
N ARG A 10 -30.30 12.45 49.74
CA ARG A 10 -29.82 13.83 49.64
C ARG A 10 -29.33 14.15 48.22
N VAL A 11 -28.59 13.23 47.60
CA VAL A 11 -28.10 13.38 46.23
C VAL A 11 -29.27 13.33 45.25
N LYS A 12 -30.24 12.43 45.47
CA LYS A 12 -31.45 12.34 44.64
C LYS A 12 -32.25 13.65 44.62
N ARG A 13 -32.45 14.27 45.79
CA ARG A 13 -33.12 15.58 45.90
C ARG A 13 -32.34 16.72 45.24
N ALA A 14 -31.01 16.73 45.39
CA ALA A 14 -30.16 17.72 44.75
C ALA A 14 -30.18 17.59 43.22
N LEU A 15 -30.12 16.36 42.68
CA LEU A 15 -30.25 16.08 41.25
C LEU A 15 -31.63 16.49 40.72
N ALA A 16 -32.71 16.12 41.41
CA ALA A 16 -34.06 16.50 41.01
C ALA A 16 -34.24 18.03 40.97
N ALA A 17 -33.68 18.76 41.95
CA ALA A 17 -33.71 20.21 41.94
C ALA A 17 -32.90 20.83 40.77
N GLY A 18 -31.85 20.17 40.31
CA GLY A 18 -31.02 20.60 39.17
C GLY A 18 -31.52 20.16 37.79
N GLN A 19 -32.58 19.33 37.72
CA GLN A 19 -33.12 18.75 36.48
C GLN A 19 -34.62 19.01 36.37
N ASP A 20 -35.08 20.21 36.77
CA ASP A 20 -36.50 20.64 36.69
C ASP A 20 -37.50 19.66 37.34
N GLY A 21 -37.11 19.02 38.44
CA GLY A 21 -37.95 18.11 39.21
C GLY A 21 -37.90 16.64 38.77
N VAL A 22 -37.12 16.29 37.75
CA VAL A 22 -36.96 14.90 37.31
C VAL A 22 -36.18 14.09 38.36
N ASP A 23 -36.83 13.09 38.96
CA ASP A 23 -36.28 12.29 40.05
C ASP A 23 -36.22 10.78 39.76
N ASP A 24 -36.66 10.33 38.59
CA ASP A 24 -36.62 8.93 38.16
C ASP A 24 -35.59 8.67 37.03
N ALA A 25 -34.97 9.73 36.51
CA ALA A 25 -33.94 9.68 35.48
C ALA A 25 -32.77 10.65 35.76
N ILE A 26 -31.64 10.39 35.10
CA ILE A 26 -30.55 11.36 34.95
C ILE A 26 -30.79 12.05 33.60
N VAL A 27 -30.98 13.36 33.64
CA VAL A 27 -31.13 14.22 32.47
C VAL A 27 -29.74 14.72 32.09
N ILE A 28 -29.36 14.46 30.84
CA ILE A 28 -28.10 14.96 30.28
C ILE A 28 -28.47 15.78 29.04
N THR A 29 -28.07 17.04 29.04
CA THR A 29 -28.30 17.95 27.92
C THR A 29 -27.34 17.67 26.76
N PRO A 30 -27.69 18.04 25.52
CA PRO A 30 -26.76 17.95 24.40
C PRO A 30 -25.44 18.68 24.64
N ALA A 31 -25.46 19.81 25.35
CA ALA A 31 -24.28 20.57 25.72
C ALA A 31 -23.38 19.79 26.69
N GLU A 32 -23.94 19.16 27.73
CA GLU A 32 -23.18 18.33 28.67
C GLU A 32 -22.59 17.09 28.00
N VAL A 33 -23.34 16.44 27.10
CA VAL A 33 -22.80 15.35 26.27
C VAL A 33 -21.64 15.87 25.41
N ALA A 34 -21.81 17.00 24.72
CA ALA A 34 -20.75 17.58 23.91
C ALA A 34 -19.49 17.87 24.74
N THR A 35 -19.63 18.52 25.91
CA THR A 35 -18.51 18.78 26.83
C THR A 35 -17.84 17.49 27.30
N ALA A 36 -18.62 16.45 27.60
CA ALA A 36 -18.05 15.16 28.03
C ALA A 36 -17.21 14.48 26.95
N PHE A 37 -17.56 14.66 25.66
CA PHE A 37 -16.86 14.07 24.52
C PHE A 37 -15.83 15.01 23.86
N GLU A 38 -15.76 16.27 24.27
CA GLU A 38 -14.91 17.31 23.67
C GLU A 38 -13.45 16.85 23.51
N SER A 39 -12.83 16.39 24.61
CA SER A 39 -11.44 15.91 24.60
C SER A 39 -11.21 14.71 23.69
N VAL A 40 -12.23 13.87 23.46
CA VAL A 40 -12.14 12.73 22.54
C VAL A 40 -12.22 13.23 21.10
N VAL A 41 -13.15 14.14 20.82
CA VAL A 41 -13.34 14.71 19.48
C VAL A 41 -12.14 15.54 19.04
N GLU A 42 -11.57 16.36 19.93
CA GLU A 42 -10.34 17.11 19.64
C GLU A 42 -9.18 16.20 19.24
N ARG A 43 -9.00 15.08 19.94
CA ARG A 43 -7.98 14.08 19.60
C ARG A 43 -8.24 13.42 18.25
N ILE A 44 -9.51 13.11 17.94
CA ILE A 44 -9.88 12.57 16.62
C ILE A 44 -9.53 13.59 15.53
N CYS A 45 -9.91 14.85 15.70
CA CYS A 45 -9.61 15.92 14.75
C CYS A 45 -8.10 16.09 14.53
N ALA A 46 -7.29 16.06 15.60
CA ALA A 46 -5.84 16.16 15.50
C ALA A 46 -5.23 15.00 14.68
N LEU A 47 -5.68 13.77 14.92
CA LEU A 47 -5.22 12.60 14.17
C LEU A 47 -5.63 12.66 12.69
N VAL A 48 -6.85 13.13 12.41
CA VAL A 48 -7.31 13.31 11.03
C VAL A 48 -6.46 14.37 10.31
N SER A 49 -6.16 15.50 10.94
CA SER A 49 -5.28 16.52 10.34
C SER A 49 -3.85 16.04 10.12
N GLU A 50 -3.31 15.18 10.99
CA GLU A 50 -2.00 14.57 10.75
C GLU A 50 -2.04 13.67 9.52
N GLN A 51 -3.04 12.79 9.42
CA GLN A 51 -3.19 11.89 8.27
C GLN A 51 -3.45 12.63 6.97
N LEU A 52 -4.30 13.67 6.98
CA LEU A 52 -4.58 14.49 5.79
C LEU A 52 -3.31 15.18 5.29
N ARG A 53 -2.51 15.77 6.18
CA ARG A 53 -1.24 16.41 5.79
C ARG A 53 -0.27 15.42 5.16
N SER A 54 -0.12 14.22 5.72
CA SER A 54 0.73 13.17 5.13
C SER A 54 0.22 12.73 3.75
N LEU A 55 -1.10 12.55 3.60
CA LEU A 55 -1.70 12.16 2.32
C LEU A 55 -1.49 13.23 1.26
N ILE A 56 -1.76 14.50 1.57
CA ILE A 56 -1.63 15.62 0.63
C ILE A 56 -0.15 15.83 0.25
N ALA A 57 0.78 15.70 1.19
CA ALA A 57 2.21 15.84 0.91
C ALA A 57 2.76 14.74 -0.02
N GLU A 58 2.17 13.54 0.01
CA GLU A 58 2.55 12.42 -0.86
C GLU A 58 1.72 12.33 -2.16
N ALA A 59 0.70 13.16 -2.30
CA ALA A 59 -0.23 13.05 -3.42
C ALA A 59 0.30 13.74 -4.69
N GLU A 60 0.01 13.14 -5.84
CA GLU A 60 0.35 13.72 -7.14
C GLU A 60 -0.52 14.95 -7.45
N PRO A 61 -0.04 15.90 -8.27
CA PRO A 61 -0.72 17.17 -8.55
C PRO A 61 -2.16 17.04 -9.09
N ASP A 62 -2.53 15.88 -9.66
CA ASP A 62 -3.85 15.62 -10.26
C ASP A 62 -4.65 14.55 -9.49
N HIS A 63 -4.42 14.44 -8.17
CA HIS A 63 -5.20 13.53 -7.34
C HIS A 63 -6.65 14.01 -7.23
N GLY A 64 -7.61 13.07 -7.28
CA GLY A 64 -9.02 13.36 -6.99
C GLY A 64 -9.23 13.84 -5.54
N PRO A 65 -10.43 14.33 -5.18
CA PRO A 65 -10.67 14.88 -3.85
C PRO A 65 -10.37 13.85 -2.76
N VAL A 66 -9.70 14.28 -1.69
CA VAL A 66 -9.48 13.44 -0.51
C VAL A 66 -10.82 13.23 0.18
N VAL A 67 -11.12 11.98 0.56
CA VAL A 67 -12.38 11.60 1.21
C VAL A 67 -12.09 11.02 2.58
N VAL A 68 -12.76 11.55 3.61
CA VAL A 68 -12.79 10.98 4.95
C VAL A 68 -14.11 10.24 5.11
N LEU A 69 -14.05 8.91 5.10
CA LEU A 69 -15.22 8.06 5.33
C LEU A 69 -15.36 7.73 6.83
N LEU A 70 -16.37 8.31 7.48
CA LEU A 70 -16.62 8.14 8.90
C LEU A 70 -17.49 6.91 9.15
N VAL A 71 -16.91 5.87 9.75
CA VAL A 71 -17.57 4.58 10.04
C VAL A 71 -17.56 4.24 11.53
N GLY A 72 -18.34 3.25 11.94
CA GLY A 72 -18.52 2.83 13.33
C GLY A 72 -19.69 3.53 14.04
N GLY A 73 -20.00 3.10 15.27
CA GLY A 73 -21.17 3.63 16.00
C GLY A 73 -21.09 5.12 16.29
N PHE A 74 -19.89 5.65 16.57
CA PHE A 74 -19.72 7.08 16.91
C PHE A 74 -19.88 8.00 15.69
N ALA A 75 -19.73 7.47 14.47
CA ALA A 75 -19.96 8.20 13.22
C ALA A 75 -21.40 8.68 13.05
N ALA A 76 -22.36 8.02 13.72
CA ALA A 76 -23.76 8.45 13.72
C ALA A 76 -23.98 9.72 14.56
N SER A 77 -22.99 10.16 15.35
CA SER A 77 -23.07 11.38 16.16
C SER A 77 -23.04 12.64 15.26
N PRO A 78 -24.11 13.46 15.27
CA PRO A 78 -24.11 14.74 14.55
C PRO A 78 -23.03 15.69 15.05
N TYR A 79 -22.72 15.65 16.35
CA TYR A 79 -21.68 16.46 16.96
C TYR A 79 -20.29 16.12 16.42
N LEU A 80 -19.92 14.83 16.37
CA LEU A 80 -18.64 14.41 15.78
C LEU A 80 -18.55 14.81 14.31
N ARG A 81 -19.61 14.54 13.53
CA ARG A 81 -19.64 14.86 12.10
C ARG A 81 -19.43 16.35 11.85
N GLN A 82 -20.15 17.21 12.57
CA GLN A 82 -20.03 18.65 12.41
C GLN A 82 -18.62 19.14 12.80
N ARG A 83 -18.09 18.65 13.93
CA ARG A 83 -16.74 19.00 14.38
C ARG A 83 -15.66 18.62 13.38
N LEU A 84 -15.78 17.45 12.75
CA LEU A 84 -14.86 17.05 11.69
C LEU A 84 -14.99 17.92 10.44
N ILE A 85 -16.20 18.21 9.98
CA ILE A 85 -16.43 19.08 8.81
C ILE A 85 -15.83 20.47 9.04
N ASP A 86 -16.12 21.07 10.19
CA ASP A 86 -15.62 22.40 10.55
C ASP A 86 -14.10 22.41 10.69
N HIS A 87 -13.52 21.38 11.31
CA HIS A 87 -12.09 21.25 11.52
C HIS A 87 -11.30 21.01 10.24
N ILE A 88 -11.84 20.21 9.32
CA ILE A 88 -11.20 19.90 8.03
C ILE A 88 -11.27 21.10 7.08
N GLY A 89 -12.24 22.01 7.24
CA GLY A 89 -12.25 23.29 6.55
C GLY A 89 -12.28 23.21 5.01
N GLY A 90 -12.70 22.07 4.45
CA GLY A 90 -12.74 21.83 3.01
C GLY A 90 -11.49 21.15 2.42
N GLU A 91 -10.48 20.80 3.22
CA GLU A 91 -9.31 20.03 2.77
C GLU A 91 -9.68 18.61 2.28
N ALA A 92 -10.80 18.07 2.77
CA ALA A 92 -11.35 16.78 2.38
C ALA A 92 -12.88 16.75 2.46
N VAL A 93 -13.48 15.83 1.71
CA VAL A 93 -14.92 15.55 1.76
C VAL A 93 -15.20 14.54 2.86
N VAL A 94 -16.01 14.92 3.87
CA VAL A 94 -16.47 14.01 4.92
C VAL A 94 -17.73 13.28 4.45
N LEU A 95 -17.65 11.95 4.33
CA LEU A 95 -18.78 11.10 3.99
C LEU A 95 -19.15 10.21 5.18
N VAL A 96 -20.44 10.07 5.42
CA VAL A 96 -20.98 9.10 6.38
C VAL A 96 -21.90 8.15 5.60
N PRO A 97 -21.63 6.84 5.58
CA PRO A 97 -22.52 5.89 4.94
C PRO A 97 -23.87 5.83 5.68
N PRO A 98 -24.95 5.33 5.05
CA PRO A 98 -26.29 5.29 5.66
C PRO A 98 -26.31 4.59 7.03
N ASP A 99 -25.62 3.45 7.15
CA ASP A 99 -25.51 2.69 8.39
C ASP A 99 -24.03 2.55 8.80
N PRO A 100 -23.43 3.57 9.42
CA PRO A 100 -22.00 3.56 9.69
C PRO A 100 -21.57 2.50 10.69
N GLN A 101 -22.48 2.09 11.60
CA GLN A 101 -22.19 1.06 12.59
C GLN A 101 -21.89 -0.32 11.97
N VAL A 102 -22.45 -0.62 10.79
CA VAL A 102 -22.25 -1.90 10.09
C VAL A 102 -21.46 -1.76 8.79
N ALA A 103 -21.06 -0.55 8.40
CA ALA A 103 -20.41 -0.26 7.13
C ALA A 103 -19.17 -1.13 6.86
N VAL A 104 -18.36 -1.39 7.90
CA VAL A 104 -17.17 -2.26 7.79
C VAL A 104 -17.56 -3.71 7.49
N LEU A 105 -18.54 -4.25 8.22
CA LEU A 105 -19.03 -5.62 8.01
C LEU A 105 -19.69 -5.78 6.64
N ALA A 106 -20.54 -4.81 6.26
CA ALA A 106 -21.17 -4.79 4.95
C ALA A 106 -20.11 -4.76 3.84
N GLY A 107 -19.08 -3.92 3.97
CA GLY A 107 -17.95 -3.87 3.05
C GLY A 107 -17.20 -5.21 2.95
N ALA A 108 -16.97 -5.88 4.08
CA ALA A 108 -16.32 -7.19 4.12
C ALA A 108 -17.16 -8.29 3.42
N VAL A 109 -18.49 -8.30 3.61
CA VAL A 109 -19.37 -9.24 2.91
C VAL A 109 -19.42 -8.94 1.41
N HIS A 110 -19.52 -7.66 1.03
CA HIS A 110 -19.44 -7.26 -0.38
C HIS A 110 -18.14 -7.71 -1.03
N PHE A 111 -17.02 -7.53 -0.32
CA PHE A 111 -15.71 -8.01 -0.76
C PHE A 111 -15.68 -9.53 -0.88
N ALA A 112 -16.15 -10.28 0.11
CA ALA A 112 -16.18 -11.75 0.05
C ALA A 112 -17.06 -12.29 -1.09
N CYS A 113 -18.20 -11.65 -1.38
CA CYS A 113 -19.09 -12.05 -2.46
C CYS A 113 -18.57 -11.65 -3.85
N ARG A 114 -17.79 -10.58 -3.93
CA ARG A 114 -17.17 -10.07 -5.17
C ARG A 114 -15.77 -9.54 -4.83
N PRO A 115 -14.76 -10.42 -4.71
CA PRO A 115 -13.40 -10.05 -4.31
C PRO A 115 -12.64 -9.30 -5.41
N GLU A 116 -13.33 -8.96 -6.50
CA GLU A 116 -12.82 -8.16 -7.60
C GLU A 116 -12.57 -6.70 -7.17
N THR A 117 -11.58 -6.47 -6.30
CA THR A 117 -10.87 -5.19 -6.32
C THR A 117 -10.22 -5.09 -7.68
N ARG A 118 -10.78 -4.25 -8.56
CA ARG A 118 -10.37 -4.17 -9.96
C ARG A 118 -8.89 -3.86 -10.14
N ALA A 119 -8.30 -3.14 -9.19
CA ALA A 119 -6.88 -2.85 -9.14
C ALA A 119 -6.45 -2.35 -7.76
N ARG A 120 -5.15 -2.40 -7.49
CA ARG A 120 -4.47 -1.81 -6.33
C ARG A 120 -3.44 -0.80 -6.80
N ARG A 121 -3.26 0.29 -6.05
CA ARG A 121 -2.07 1.13 -6.25
C ARG A 121 -0.88 0.49 -5.55
N SER A 122 0.24 0.33 -6.27
CA SER A 122 1.45 -0.24 -5.68
C SER A 122 2.00 0.69 -4.60
N ARG A 123 2.35 0.13 -3.42
CA ARG A 123 2.90 0.91 -2.29
C ARG A 123 4.42 1.07 -2.35
N ARG A 124 5.09 0.27 -3.19
CA ARG A 124 6.53 0.26 -3.42
C ARG A 124 6.80 0.17 -4.92
N THR A 125 7.97 0.59 -5.33
CA THR A 125 8.49 0.29 -6.67
C THR A 125 9.09 -1.11 -6.62
N TYR A 126 8.74 -1.97 -7.58
CA TYR A 126 9.27 -3.32 -7.70
C TYR A 126 10.05 -3.46 -8.99
N GLY A 127 11.17 -4.18 -8.91
CA GLY A 127 12.06 -4.36 -10.05
C GLY A 127 13.03 -5.51 -9.89
N ILE A 128 13.92 -5.62 -10.87
CA ILE A 128 15.01 -6.60 -10.87
C ILE A 128 16.35 -5.91 -11.13
N ALA A 129 17.44 -6.53 -10.68
CA ALA A 129 18.77 -6.14 -11.12
C ALA A 129 18.99 -6.60 -12.57
N MET A 130 19.36 -5.68 -13.45
CA MET A 130 19.64 -5.98 -14.85
C MET A 130 20.96 -5.33 -15.29
N ARG A 131 21.75 -6.09 -16.04
CA ARG A 131 22.89 -5.54 -16.78
C ARG A 131 22.35 -4.99 -18.09
N MET A 132 22.46 -3.68 -18.26
CA MET A 132 22.05 -2.96 -19.47
C MET A 132 23.26 -2.25 -20.08
N GLU A 133 23.15 -1.82 -21.33
CA GLU A 133 24.17 -0.97 -21.96
C GLU A 133 24.39 0.30 -21.13
N PHE A 134 25.65 0.67 -20.91
CA PHE A 134 26.02 1.83 -20.11
C PHE A 134 25.59 3.13 -20.81
N GLU A 135 24.87 3.98 -20.09
CA GLU A 135 24.39 5.26 -20.59
C GLU A 135 25.35 6.37 -20.18
N GLU A 136 26.18 6.79 -21.14
CA GLU A 136 27.20 7.83 -20.94
C GLU A 136 26.58 9.16 -20.45
N GLY A 137 27.12 9.71 -19.36
CA GLY A 137 26.63 10.95 -18.75
C GLY A 137 25.36 10.79 -17.90
N VAL A 138 24.77 9.59 -17.82
CA VAL A 138 23.62 9.27 -16.96
C VAL A 138 24.02 8.29 -15.87
N ASP A 139 24.68 7.19 -16.25
CA ASP A 139 25.15 6.21 -15.30
C ASP A 139 26.42 6.67 -14.56
N LEU A 140 26.56 6.17 -13.33
CA LEU A 140 27.78 6.37 -12.54
C LEU A 140 28.92 5.60 -13.18
N GLU A 141 30.05 6.26 -13.41
CA GLU A 141 31.26 5.63 -13.96
C GLU A 141 31.72 4.43 -13.12
N SER A 142 31.49 4.46 -11.81
CA SER A 142 31.78 3.33 -10.91
C SER A 142 30.96 2.06 -11.19
N LYS A 143 29.89 2.16 -11.98
CA LYS A 143 29.04 1.05 -12.42
C LYS A 143 29.39 0.52 -13.80
N ARG A 144 30.31 1.18 -14.51
CA ARG A 144 30.76 0.81 -15.85
C ARG A 144 31.62 -0.45 -15.80
N GLU A 145 31.18 -1.49 -16.50
CA GLU A 145 31.92 -2.73 -16.70
C GLU A 145 32.12 -2.92 -18.20
N HIS A 146 33.38 -2.87 -18.66
CA HIS A 146 33.70 -3.13 -20.07
C HIS A 146 33.66 -4.63 -20.35
N ASP A 147 32.82 -5.02 -21.30
CA ASP A 147 32.71 -6.40 -21.69
C ASP A 147 33.68 -6.76 -22.81
N ALA A 148 34.75 -7.47 -22.48
CA ALA A 148 35.79 -7.82 -23.46
C ALA A 148 35.32 -8.81 -24.54
N LEU A 149 34.18 -9.50 -24.37
CA LEU A 149 33.72 -10.51 -25.33
C LEU A 149 32.98 -9.90 -26.52
N ASP A 150 32.23 -8.83 -26.30
CA ASP A 150 31.50 -8.13 -27.37
C ASP A 150 31.88 -6.64 -27.51
N GLY A 151 32.78 -6.13 -26.67
CA GLY A 151 33.30 -4.77 -26.70
C GLY A 151 32.34 -3.72 -26.16
N THR A 152 31.25 -4.12 -25.49
CA THR A 152 30.20 -3.21 -25.02
C THR A 152 30.43 -2.81 -23.57
N ASP A 153 30.27 -1.53 -23.26
CA ASP A 153 30.24 -1.06 -21.87
C ASP A 153 28.85 -1.28 -21.29
N ARG A 154 28.79 -1.90 -20.10
CA ARG A 154 27.53 -2.23 -19.42
C ARG A 154 27.47 -1.59 -18.04
N CYS A 155 26.28 -1.16 -17.66
CA CYS A 155 25.98 -0.76 -16.29
C CYS A 155 25.70 -2.01 -15.45
N THR A 156 26.49 -2.18 -14.40
CA THR A 156 26.24 -3.18 -13.36
C THR A 156 25.13 -2.70 -12.43
N ASP A 157 24.28 -3.63 -11.98
CA ASP A 157 23.30 -3.40 -10.92
C ASP A 157 22.25 -2.29 -11.17
N ARG A 158 21.87 -2.07 -12.44
CA ARG A 158 20.78 -1.13 -12.76
C ARG A 158 19.43 -1.69 -12.32
N PHE A 159 18.58 -0.84 -11.75
CA PHE A 159 17.23 -1.19 -11.32
C PHE A 159 16.27 -1.16 -12.53
N ALA A 160 15.88 -2.33 -13.02
CA ALA A 160 14.86 -2.45 -14.05
C ALA A 160 13.47 -2.46 -13.38
N VAL A 161 12.70 -1.39 -13.56
CA VAL A 161 11.36 -1.24 -12.97
C VAL A 161 10.36 -2.15 -13.68
N LEU A 162 9.63 -2.95 -12.91
CA LEU A 162 8.45 -3.69 -13.38
C LEU A 162 7.15 -2.97 -13.00
N VAL A 163 7.10 -2.39 -11.79
CA VAL A 163 5.97 -1.62 -11.27
C VAL A 163 6.50 -0.45 -10.45
N ALA A 164 6.04 0.77 -10.69
CA ALA A 164 6.38 1.93 -9.87
C ALA A 164 5.42 2.10 -8.68
N LYS A 165 5.90 2.72 -7.59
CA LYS A 165 5.02 3.20 -6.51
C LYS A 165 3.95 4.10 -7.14
N GLY A 166 2.68 3.84 -6.81
CA GLY A 166 1.53 4.60 -7.33
C GLY A 166 0.83 3.95 -8.50
N ASP A 167 1.51 3.06 -9.24
CA ASP A 167 0.93 2.37 -10.40
C ASP A 167 -0.33 1.60 -10.01
N LEU A 168 -1.37 1.77 -10.82
CA LEU A 168 -2.62 1.03 -10.70
C LEU A 168 -2.45 -0.35 -11.34
N VAL A 169 -2.21 -1.37 -10.51
CA VAL A 169 -2.02 -2.75 -10.97
C VAL A 169 -3.34 -3.53 -10.80
N PRO A 170 -3.97 -4.01 -11.89
CA PRO A 170 -5.14 -4.86 -11.77
C PRO A 170 -4.87 -6.09 -10.90
N ASN A 171 -5.82 -6.47 -10.04
CA ASN A 171 -5.59 -7.63 -9.19
C ASN A 171 -5.50 -8.89 -10.07
N GLY A 172 -4.46 -9.69 -9.81
CA GLY A 172 -4.20 -10.90 -10.55
C GLY A 172 -3.57 -10.70 -11.93
N SER A 173 -3.33 -9.46 -12.38
CA SER A 173 -2.53 -9.21 -13.59
C SER A 173 -1.06 -9.50 -13.36
N GLU A 174 -0.38 -9.86 -14.44
CA GLU A 174 1.05 -10.02 -14.49
C GLU A 174 1.66 -8.85 -15.25
N VAL A 175 2.73 -8.29 -14.72
CA VAL A 175 3.67 -7.47 -15.47
C VAL A 175 4.90 -8.31 -15.77
N TRP A 176 5.61 -7.99 -16.85
CA TRP A 176 6.81 -8.74 -17.20
C TRP A 176 7.90 -7.88 -17.82
N VAL A 177 9.11 -8.42 -17.78
CA VAL A 177 10.26 -7.93 -18.51
C VAL A 177 10.99 -9.11 -19.15
N ASP A 178 11.50 -8.90 -20.35
CA ASP A 178 12.30 -9.89 -21.07
C ASP A 178 13.78 -9.72 -20.73
N GLY A 179 14.50 -10.84 -20.66
CA GLY A 179 15.92 -10.87 -20.37
C GLY A 179 16.62 -11.92 -21.22
N HIS A 180 17.88 -11.66 -21.57
CA HIS A 180 18.68 -12.58 -22.37
C HIS A 180 20.02 -12.85 -21.68
N PRO A 181 20.61 -14.04 -21.87
CA PRO A 181 22.01 -14.24 -21.52
C PRO A 181 22.88 -13.27 -22.33
N ILE A 182 23.93 -12.75 -21.70
CA ILE A 182 24.84 -11.80 -22.34
C ILE A 182 25.79 -12.56 -23.27
N HIS A 183 26.24 -13.74 -22.83
CA HIS A 183 27.24 -14.54 -23.53
C HIS A 183 26.72 -15.91 -23.95
N GLY A 184 27.26 -16.42 -25.06
CA GLY A 184 26.91 -17.73 -25.61
C GLY A 184 27.30 -18.92 -24.74
N ASP A 185 28.23 -18.75 -23.80
CA ASP A 185 28.69 -19.77 -22.86
C ASP A 185 28.00 -19.69 -21.48
N GLN A 186 27.14 -18.69 -21.27
CA GLN A 186 26.43 -18.48 -20.01
C GLN A 186 25.44 -19.61 -19.73
N LYS A 187 25.73 -20.43 -18.71
CA LYS A 187 24.88 -21.58 -18.31
C LYS A 187 23.75 -21.23 -17.36
N PHE A 188 23.76 -20.04 -16.76
CA PHE A 188 22.76 -19.65 -15.78
C PHE A 188 22.40 -18.16 -15.89
N ILE A 189 21.15 -17.81 -15.64
CA ILE A 189 20.72 -16.43 -15.38
C ILE A 189 20.29 -16.32 -13.92
N ASN A 190 20.82 -15.34 -13.20
CA ASN A 190 20.40 -15.03 -11.84
C ASN A 190 19.49 -13.79 -11.86
N VAL A 191 18.19 -13.99 -11.66
CA VAL A 191 17.23 -12.90 -11.51
C VAL A 191 17.16 -12.54 -10.04
N LYS A 192 17.54 -11.31 -9.68
CA LYS A 192 17.46 -10.78 -8.31
C LYS A 192 16.34 -9.76 -8.24
N PHE A 193 15.42 -9.93 -7.30
CA PHE A 193 14.24 -9.08 -7.13
C PHE A 193 14.44 -8.06 -6.02
N PHE A 194 13.95 -6.84 -6.24
CA PHE A 194 14.07 -5.74 -5.31
C PHE A 194 12.74 -4.98 -5.17
N ALA A 195 12.51 -4.39 -3.99
CA ALA A 195 11.52 -3.37 -3.76
C ALA A 195 12.21 -2.06 -3.34
N ALA A 196 11.60 -0.92 -3.60
CA ALA A 196 12.08 0.36 -3.10
C ALA A 196 10.95 1.21 -2.52
N ARG A 197 11.26 1.94 -1.45
CA ARG A 197 10.34 2.90 -0.80
C ARG A 197 10.72 4.32 -1.24
N GLY A 198 9.80 5.05 -1.86
CA GLY A 198 10.01 6.45 -2.22
C GLY A 198 10.22 6.65 -3.72
N THR A 199 11.27 7.38 -4.09
CA THR A 199 11.67 7.63 -5.48
C THR A 199 12.04 6.33 -6.18
N VAL A 200 11.88 6.30 -7.51
CA VAL A 200 12.33 5.16 -8.31
C VAL A 200 13.86 5.17 -8.32
N PRO A 201 14.51 4.15 -7.74
CA PRO A 201 15.97 4.09 -7.70
C PRO A 201 16.53 3.83 -9.08
N ARG A 202 17.76 4.29 -9.33
CA ARG A 202 18.49 3.99 -10.57
C ARG A 202 19.25 2.68 -10.46
N TYR A 203 19.82 2.38 -9.28
CA TYR A 203 20.60 1.19 -8.98
C TYR A 203 20.00 0.37 -7.83
N VAL A 204 20.23 -0.94 -7.84
CA VAL A 204 19.69 -1.85 -6.82
C VAL A 204 20.43 -1.81 -5.48
N ASP A 205 21.57 -1.12 -5.40
CA ASP A 205 22.34 -0.92 -4.17
C ASP A 205 22.12 0.46 -3.54
N GLU A 206 21.14 1.23 -4.04
CA GLU A 206 20.70 2.46 -3.39
C GLU A 206 20.05 2.17 -2.02
N PRO A 207 20.19 3.05 -1.02
CA PRO A 207 19.74 2.80 0.36
C PRO A 207 18.24 2.48 0.51
N GLU A 208 17.40 2.97 -0.39
CA GLU A 208 15.96 2.70 -0.43
C GLU A 208 15.60 1.31 -0.96
N CYS A 209 16.56 0.60 -1.56
CA CYS A 209 16.35 -0.73 -2.14
C CYS A 209 16.39 -1.83 -1.09
N GLU A 210 15.40 -2.71 -1.15
CA GLU A 210 15.24 -3.89 -0.33
C GLU A 210 15.32 -5.13 -1.23
N TYR A 211 16.28 -6.02 -0.94
CA TYR A 211 16.41 -7.28 -1.65
C TYR A 211 15.33 -8.27 -1.21
N LEU A 212 14.54 -8.75 -2.17
CA LEU A 212 13.42 -9.66 -1.93
C LEU A 212 13.80 -11.13 -2.11
N GLY A 213 14.74 -11.42 -3.01
CA GLY A 213 15.17 -12.80 -3.28
C GLY A 213 15.76 -12.98 -4.68
N ARG A 214 16.05 -14.24 -5.03
CA ARG A 214 16.61 -14.59 -6.34
C ARG A 214 16.05 -15.88 -6.91
N VAL A 215 15.95 -15.92 -8.23
CA VAL A 215 15.68 -17.13 -9.01
C VAL A 215 16.88 -17.40 -9.92
N LYS A 216 17.38 -18.63 -9.88
CA LYS A 216 18.47 -19.09 -10.75
C LYS A 216 17.89 -19.96 -11.85
N VAL A 217 17.96 -19.49 -13.09
CA VAL A 217 17.52 -20.22 -14.29
C VAL A 217 18.69 -21.00 -14.86
N ASP A 218 18.51 -22.29 -15.12
CA ASP A 218 19.50 -23.15 -15.80
C ASP A 218 19.27 -23.11 -17.32
N LEU A 219 20.28 -22.67 -18.06
CA LEU A 219 20.26 -22.58 -19.52
C LEU A 219 20.85 -23.83 -20.19
N SER A 220 21.37 -24.79 -19.43
CA SER A 220 21.92 -26.05 -19.97
C SER A 220 21.00 -26.73 -21.01
N PRO A 221 19.66 -26.78 -20.83
CA PRO A 221 18.76 -27.38 -21.82
C PRO A 221 18.73 -26.66 -23.18
N VAL A 222 19.08 -25.36 -23.23
CA VAL A 222 18.95 -24.50 -24.43
C VAL A 222 20.30 -24.06 -25.01
N MET A 223 21.42 -24.58 -24.49
CA MET A 223 22.77 -24.21 -24.98
C MET A 223 23.02 -24.59 -26.45
N HIS A 224 22.18 -25.43 -27.04
CA HIS A 224 22.25 -25.82 -28.45
C HIS A 224 21.59 -24.81 -29.40
N LEU A 225 20.79 -23.86 -28.88
CA LEU A 225 20.11 -22.83 -29.66
C LEU A 225 21.01 -21.60 -29.90
N HIS A 226 20.65 -20.69 -30.81
CA HIS A 226 21.36 -19.40 -30.93
C HIS A 226 21.13 -18.54 -29.69
N LEU A 227 22.07 -17.62 -29.38
CA LEU A 227 22.03 -16.79 -28.17
C LEU A 227 20.70 -16.06 -27.98
N GLN A 228 20.18 -15.47 -29.06
CA GLN A 228 18.90 -14.74 -29.11
C GLN A 228 17.68 -15.61 -28.80
N ASP A 229 17.77 -16.93 -28.99
CA ASP A 229 16.66 -17.87 -28.75
C ASP A 229 16.67 -18.43 -27.31
N ARG A 230 17.57 -17.94 -26.45
CA ARG A 230 17.74 -18.39 -25.05
C ARG A 230 17.14 -17.40 -24.04
N GLY A 231 16.17 -16.60 -24.48
CA GLY A 231 15.50 -15.59 -23.68
C GLY A 231 14.75 -16.16 -22.49
N ILE A 232 14.64 -15.36 -21.44
CA ILE A 232 13.76 -15.58 -20.30
C ILE A 232 12.75 -14.45 -20.22
N ARG A 233 11.55 -14.78 -19.73
CA ARG A 233 10.56 -13.78 -19.32
C ARG A 233 10.36 -13.83 -17.82
N VAL A 234 10.55 -12.69 -17.17
CA VAL A 234 10.37 -12.53 -15.73
C VAL A 234 9.02 -11.88 -15.50
N TYR A 235 8.13 -12.59 -14.84
CA TYR A 235 6.80 -12.11 -14.47
C TYR A 235 6.75 -11.72 -13.00
N MET A 236 5.96 -10.70 -12.70
CA MET A 236 5.54 -10.37 -11.34
C MET A 236 4.02 -10.23 -11.31
N ARG A 237 3.39 -11.00 -10.41
CA ARG A 237 1.95 -11.04 -10.20
C ARG A 237 1.61 -10.44 -8.86
N PHE A 238 0.68 -9.49 -8.89
CA PHE A 238 0.21 -8.80 -7.69
C PHE A 238 -1.12 -9.42 -7.26
N GLY A 239 -1.06 -10.21 -6.20
CA GLY A 239 -2.23 -10.79 -5.54
C GLY A 239 -2.82 -9.84 -4.49
N GLU A 240 -3.77 -10.37 -3.71
CA GLU A 240 -4.42 -9.63 -2.63
C GLU A 240 -3.42 -9.30 -1.50
N THR A 241 -2.75 -10.33 -0.96
CA THR A 241 -1.81 -10.21 0.17
C THR A 241 -0.36 -10.50 -0.18
N GLU A 242 -0.10 -11.10 -1.35
CA GLU A 242 1.24 -11.58 -1.75
C GLU A 242 1.66 -10.99 -3.10
N VAL A 243 2.97 -10.86 -3.30
CA VAL A 243 3.57 -10.66 -4.63
C VAL A 243 4.30 -11.93 -4.99
N ARG A 244 3.96 -12.49 -6.15
CA ARG A 244 4.61 -13.68 -6.70
C ARG A 244 5.43 -13.30 -7.90
N SER A 245 6.59 -13.90 -8.06
CA SER A 245 7.34 -13.87 -9.30
C SER A 245 7.44 -15.26 -9.90
N ARG A 246 7.50 -15.31 -11.22
CA ARG A 246 7.83 -16.53 -11.96
C ARG A 246 8.75 -16.16 -13.11
N VAL A 247 9.67 -17.05 -13.43
CA VAL A 247 10.61 -16.87 -14.54
C VAL A 247 10.40 -18.03 -15.51
N VAL A 248 10.15 -17.71 -16.77
CA VAL A 248 9.92 -18.67 -17.84
C VAL A 248 11.13 -18.66 -18.77
N LEU A 249 11.71 -19.84 -19.02
CA LEU A 249 12.66 -20.02 -20.11
C LEU A 249 11.87 -20.17 -21.41
N GLU A 250 11.93 -19.17 -22.30
CA GLU A 250 10.97 -19.04 -23.41
C GLU A 250 11.02 -20.21 -24.38
N ALA A 251 12.21 -20.74 -24.67
CA ALA A 251 12.38 -21.84 -25.61
C ALA A 251 11.81 -23.18 -25.13
N THR A 252 11.72 -23.41 -23.83
CA THR A 252 11.24 -24.69 -23.25
C THR A 252 9.89 -24.56 -22.57
N GLY A 253 9.45 -23.34 -22.25
CA GLY A 253 8.31 -23.08 -21.38
C GLY A 253 8.54 -23.51 -19.92
N GLN A 254 9.77 -23.85 -19.54
CA GLN A 254 10.08 -24.23 -18.16
C GLN A 254 9.89 -23.03 -17.24
N GLU A 255 9.09 -23.22 -16.19
CA GLU A 255 8.77 -22.17 -15.22
C GLU A 255 9.43 -22.44 -13.87
N LEU A 256 9.93 -21.37 -13.25
CA LEU A 256 10.45 -21.35 -11.88
C LEU A 256 9.70 -20.26 -11.10
N GLU A 257 8.94 -20.66 -10.09
CA GLU A 257 8.17 -19.73 -9.25
C GLU A 257 8.90 -19.38 -7.95
N HIS A 258 8.64 -18.16 -7.46
CA HIS A 258 9.08 -17.70 -6.16
C HIS A 258 8.03 -16.73 -5.56
N SER A 259 7.67 -16.90 -4.30
CA SER A 259 6.70 -16.04 -3.61
C SER A 259 7.40 -15.17 -2.56
N PHE A 260 7.06 -13.88 -2.53
CA PHE A 260 7.53 -12.95 -1.51
C PHE A 260 6.36 -12.59 -0.60
N ASP A 261 6.56 -12.73 0.71
CA ASP A 261 5.56 -12.31 1.69
C ASP A 261 5.76 -10.83 2.03
N LEU A 262 4.76 -10.00 1.70
CA LEU A 262 4.83 -8.55 1.88
C LEU A 262 4.54 -8.11 3.33
N LEU A 263 4.13 -9.03 4.20
CA LEU A 263 3.74 -8.75 5.58
C LEU A 263 4.92 -8.68 6.55
N THR A 264 6.10 -9.16 6.15
CA THR A 264 7.29 -9.23 7.00
C THR A 264 8.32 -8.12 6.78
N SER A 265 8.07 -7.13 5.89
CA SER A 265 9.04 -6.05 5.62
C SER A 265 8.51 -4.63 5.52
#